data_AF-A0A7X5N568-F1
#
_entry.id   AF-A0A7X5N568-F1
#
_cell.length_a   1.000
_cell.length_b   1.000
_cell.length_c   1.000
_cell.angle_alpha   90.00
_cell.angle_beta   90.00
_cell.angle_gamma   90.00
#
_symmetry.space_group_name_H-M   'P 1'
#
loop_
_entity.id
_entity.type
_entity.pdbx_description
1 polymer ?
#
loop_
_entity_poly.entity_id
_entity_poly.type
_entity_poly.pdbx_seq_one_letter_code
_entity_poly.pdbx_strand_id
1 'polypeptide(L)' 'PNTPRNWDYRYCWLRDAAFVVRALNRLGATRTMEQFIGYIFNIATSDGTLQPLYGIGFESQLEEHEVDTMDGYRGM' A
#
# COMPACT_ATOMS: atom_id res chain seq x y z
N PRO A 1 -5.00 4.22 16.64
CA PRO A 1 -5.71 3.38 17.63
C PRO A 1 -6.95 4.11 18.14
N ASN A 2 -8.09 3.41 18.27
CA ASN A 2 -9.41 3.99 18.60
C ASN A 2 -10.02 4.89 17.49
N THR A 3 -9.93 4.44 16.24
CA THR A 3 -10.59 5.08 15.11
C THR A 3 -11.44 4.04 14.38
N PRO A 4 -12.57 4.41 13.75
CA PRO A 4 -13.35 3.49 12.91
C PRO A 4 -12.63 3.11 11.60
N ARG A 5 -11.43 3.66 11.37
CA ARG A 5 -10.63 3.40 10.17
C ARG A 5 -10.09 1.98 10.18
N ASN A 6 -10.38 1.26 9.10
CA ASN A 6 -9.73 0.00 8.76
C ASN A 6 -8.47 0.25 7.93
N TRP A 7 -7.42 -0.52 8.18
CA TRP A 7 -6.23 -0.56 7.34
C TRP A 7 -6.40 -1.68 6.31
N ASP A 8 -6.77 -1.30 5.10
CA ASP A 8 -6.94 -2.27 4.02
C ASP A 8 -5.58 -2.71 3.48
N TYR A 9 -5.24 -3.97 3.75
CA TYR A 9 -3.98 -4.60 3.34
C TYR A 9 -4.03 -5.15 1.91
N ARG A 10 -5.14 -4.99 1.18
CA ARG A 10 -5.20 -5.32 -0.25
C ARG A 10 -4.41 -4.32 -1.11
N TYR A 11 -4.18 -3.12 -0.58
CA TYR A 11 -3.44 -2.07 -1.26
C TYR A 11 -1.94 -2.08 -0.95
N CYS A 12 -1.15 -1.48 -1.83
CA CYS A 12 0.28 -1.33 -1.68
C CYS A 12 0.59 -0.09 -0.83
N TRP A 13 0.93 -0.31 0.44
CA TRP A 13 1.39 0.74 1.35
C TRP A 13 2.87 1.04 1.11
N LEU A 14 3.20 2.28 0.73
CA LEU A 14 4.57 2.66 0.34
C LEU A 14 5.60 2.46 1.45
N ARG A 15 5.18 2.64 2.70
CA ARG A 15 6.04 2.39 3.88
C ARG A 15 6.42 0.92 3.98
N ASP A 16 5.45 0.03 3.87
CA ASP A 16 5.59 -1.41 4.09
C ASP A 16 6.39 -2.03 2.94
N ALA A 17 6.09 -1.59 1.73
CA ALA A 17 6.85 -1.80 0.51
C ALA A 17 8.37 -1.56 0.68
N ALA A 18 8.77 -0.46 1.30
CA ALA A 18 10.19 -0.15 1.53
C ALA A 18 10.88 -1.21 2.41
N PHE A 19 10.18 -1.76 3.40
CA PHE A 19 10.71 -2.85 4.24
C PHE A 19 10.85 -4.15 3.46
N VAL A 20 9.87 -4.47 2.59
CA VAL A 20 9.92 -5.67 1.72
C VAL A 20 11.09 -5.57 0.74
N VAL A 21 11.26 -4.43 0.05
CA VAL A 21 12.40 -4.17 -0.85
C VAL A 21 13.72 -4.37 -0.14
N ARG A 22 13.85 -3.83 1.09
CA ARG A 22 15.07 -3.99 1.89
C ARG A 22 15.34 -5.45 2.25
N ALA A 23 14.31 -6.23 2.57
CA ALA A 23 14.44 -7.66 2.84
C ALA A 23 14.84 -8.43 1.58
N LEU A 24 14.20 -8.17 0.44
CA LEU A 24 14.53 -8.79 -0.85
C LEU A 24 15.97 -8.52 -1.27
N ASN A 25 16.44 -7.28 -1.08
CA ASN A 25 17.83 -6.91 -1.35
C ASN A 25 18.81 -7.73 -0.51
N ARG A 26 18.53 -7.92 0.79
CA ARG A 26 19.37 -8.74 1.68
C ARG A 26 19.39 -10.22 1.32
N LEU A 27 18.33 -10.72 0.69
CA LEU A 27 18.23 -12.09 0.20
C LEU A 27 18.82 -12.28 -1.21
N GLY A 28 19.30 -11.21 -1.85
CA GLY A 28 19.79 -11.27 -3.24
C GLY A 28 18.67 -11.48 -4.27
N ALA A 29 17.40 -11.26 -3.90
CA ALA A 29 16.24 -11.39 -4.79
C ALA A 29 16.08 -10.14 -5.68
N THR A 30 17.07 -9.88 -6.53
CA THR A 30 17.21 -8.63 -7.29
C THR A 30 16.08 -8.40 -8.29
N ARG A 31 15.63 -9.44 -9.01
CA ARG A 31 14.55 -9.31 -10.01
C ARG A 31 13.24 -8.78 -9.40
N THR A 32 12.83 -9.35 -8.27
CA THR A 32 11.59 -8.93 -7.58
C THR A 32 11.72 -7.50 -7.05
N MET A 33 12.91 -7.16 -6.54
CA MET A 33 13.22 -5.81 -6.08
C MET A 33 13.12 -4.78 -7.21
N GLU A 34 13.71 -5.07 -8.37
CA GLU A 34 13.68 -4.19 -9.55
C GLU A 34 12.24 -3.98 -10.06
N GLN A 35 11.45 -5.06 -10.13
CA GLN A 35 10.03 -4.97 -10.51
C GLN A 35 9.25 -4.06 -9.56
N PHE A 36 9.52 -4.16 -8.25
CA PHE A 36 8.88 -3.31 -7.26
C PHE A 36 9.28 -1.83 -7.40
N ILE A 37 10.56 -1.55 -7.62
CA ILE A 37 11.04 -0.18 -7.89
C ILE A 37 10.39 0.39 -9.16
N GLY A 38 10.25 -0.43 -10.21
CA GLY A 38 9.53 -0.04 -11.43
C GLY A 38 8.07 0.32 -11.15
N TYR A 39 7.38 -0.43 -10.30
CA TYR A 39 6.03 -0.08 -9.84
C TYR A 39 6.00 1.30 -9.15
N ILE A 40 6.93 1.56 -8.23
CA ILE A 40 7.04 2.85 -7.54
C ILE A 40 7.29 4.01 -8.51
N PHE A 41 8.14 3.82 -9.51
CA PHE A 41 8.37 4.87 -10.51
C PHE A 41 7.11 5.20 -11.30
N ASN A 42 6.30 4.20 -11.66
CA ASN A 42 5.06 4.44 -12.41
C ASN A 42 3.99 5.20 -11.61
N ILE A 43 3.94 5.05 -10.29
CA ILE A 43 3.03 5.85 -9.44
C ILE A 43 3.59 7.22 -9.08
N ALA A 44 4.92 7.39 -9.10
CA ALA A 44 5.61 8.63 -8.74
C ALA A 44 5.73 9.63 -9.92
N THR A 45 5.05 9.38 -11.04
CA THR A 45 5.14 10.23 -12.23
C THR A 45 4.30 11.51 -12.18
N SER A 46 3.46 11.70 -11.15
CA SER A 46 2.65 12.91 -11.00
C SER A 46 3.39 13.99 -10.21
N ASP A 47 3.28 15.24 -10.65
CA ASP A 47 3.97 16.45 -10.11
C ASP A 47 3.57 16.86 -8.67
N GLY A 48 2.93 15.97 -7.90
CA GLY A 48 2.36 16.21 -6.58
C GLY A 48 3.01 15.40 -5.46
N THR A 49 2.39 15.44 -4.27
CA THR A 49 2.79 14.60 -3.13
C THR A 49 2.34 13.16 -3.31
N LEU A 50 3.22 12.20 -3.00
CA LEU A 50 2.86 10.79 -2.98
C LEU A 50 1.78 10.50 -1.94
N GLN A 51 0.75 9.75 -2.34
CA GLN A 51 -0.21 9.19 -1.41
C GLN A 51 0.43 8.08 -0.55
N PRO A 52 -0.13 7.78 0.64
CA PRO A 52 0.42 6.73 1.50
C PRO A 52 0.31 5.30 0.93
N LEU A 53 -0.74 5.05 0.14
CA LEU A 53 -1.04 3.76 -0.48
C LEU A 53 -1.63 3.91 -1.88
N TYR A 54 -1.52 2.85 -2.68
CA TYR A 54 -2.02 2.75 -4.06
C TYR A 54 -2.55 1.34 -4.33
N GLY A 55 -3.41 1.21 -5.34
CA GLY A 55 -3.80 -0.09 -5.88
C GLY A 55 -2.67 -0.76 -6.65
N ILE A 56 -2.65 -2.10 -6.66
CA ILE A 56 -1.59 -2.89 -7.33
C ILE A 56 -1.54 -2.66 -8.85
N GLY A 57 -2.61 -2.11 -9.44
CA GLY A 57 -2.71 -1.71 -10.85
C GLY A 57 -2.43 -0.22 -11.07
N PHE A 58 -1.73 0.44 -10.13
CA PHE A 58 -1.40 1.87 -10.13
C PHE A 58 -2.56 2.81 -9.78
N GLU A 59 -3.66 2.28 -9.26
CA GLU A 59 -4.82 3.09 -8.90
C GLU A 59 -4.47 4.08 -7.78
N SER A 60 -4.67 5.37 -8.05
CA SER A 60 -4.53 6.45 -7.08
C SER A 60 -5.85 6.82 -6.41
N GLN A 61 -6.99 6.58 -7.08
CA GLN A 61 -8.32 6.76 -6.51
C GLN A 61 -8.77 5.47 -5.84
N LEU A 62 -8.89 5.51 -4.51
CA LEU A 62 -9.28 4.37 -3.69
C LEU A 62 -10.62 4.69 -3.03
N GLU A 63 -11.68 3.99 -3.44
CA GLU A 63 -13.02 4.22 -2.92
C GLU A 63 -13.18 3.59 -1.53
N GLU A 64 -13.57 4.42 -0.56
CA GLU A 64 -13.90 4.00 0.81
C GLU A 64 -15.43 3.89 0.95
N HIS A 65 -15.89 2.87 1.67
CA HIS A 65 -17.30 2.70 2.03
C HIS A 65 -17.42 2.25 3.48
N GLU A 66 -18.50 2.67 4.12
CA GLU A 66 -18.87 2.26 5.46
C GLU A 66 -19.85 1.08 5.38
N VAL A 67 -19.72 0.11 6.29
CA VAL A 67 -20.56 -1.08 6.34
C VAL A 67 -21.21 -1.17 7.71
N ASP A 68 -22.43 -0.64 7.82
CA ASP A 68 -23.16 -0.48 9.10
C ASP A 68 -23.42 -1.80 9.84
N THR A 69 -23.38 -2.94 9.14
CA THR A 69 -23.64 -4.26 9.71
C THR A 69 -22.38 -4.96 10.24
N MET A 70 -21.21 -4.33 10.12
CA MET A 70 -19.94 -4.91 10.54
C MET A 70 -19.31 -4.07 11.66
N ASP A 71 -19.50 -4.49 12.91
CA ASP A 71 -19.00 -3.82 14.13
C ASP A 71 -17.46 -3.89 14.30
N GLY A 72 -16.71 -4.25 13.27
CA GLY A 72 -15.27 -4.40 13.35
C GLY A 72 -14.79 -5.50 14.31
N TYR A 73 -13.48 -5.54 14.56
CA TYR A 73 -12.89 -6.54 15.46
C TYR A 73 -13.22 -6.18 16.92
N ARG A 74 -14.00 -7.05 17.59
CA ARG A 74 -14.43 -6.92 19.00
C ARG A 74 -15.36 -5.70 19.26
N GLY A 75 -16.11 -5.25 18.27
CA GLY A 75 -17.06 -4.14 18.45
C GLY A 75 -16.37 -2.78 18.49
N MET A 76 -15.28 -2.61 17.72
CA MET A 76 -14.52 -1.36 17.59
C MET A 76 -14.81 -0.67 16.27
#